data_AF-A0A3M6UVG4-F1
#
_entry.id   AF-A0A3M6UVG4-F1
#
_cell.length_a   1.000
_cell.length_b   1.000
_cell.length_c   1.000
_cell.angle_alpha   90.00
_cell.angle_beta   90.00
_cell.angle_gamma   90.00
#
_symmetry.space_group_name_H-M   'P 1'
#
loop_
_entity.id
_entity.type
_entity.pdbx_description
1 polymer ?
#
loop_
_entity_poly.entity_id
_entity_poly.type
_entity_poly.pdbx_seq_one_letter_code
_entity_poly.pdbx_strand_id
1 'polypeptide(L)'
;MRDVPANTELSQIVPVGAPYFVVEFDNEEKLLHRVSLKMPLQFGREVAASPALLNMPDRVDWKACKVSKDEETRMAAVFRKKFQPYDFNSE
;
A
#
# COMPACT_ATOMS: atom_id res chain seq x y z
N MET A 1 -1.95 10.12 12.86
CA MET A 1 -0.74 9.32 12.66
C MET A 1 0.38 9.90 13.50
N ARG A 2 1.45 9.15 13.73
CA ARG A 2 2.68 9.63 14.36
C ARG A 2 3.86 9.23 13.49
N ASP A 3 4.85 10.11 13.42
CA ASP A 3 6.11 9.81 12.77
C ASP A 3 6.85 8.72 13.53
N VAL A 4 7.42 7.79 12.78
CA VAL A 4 8.29 6.73 13.29
C VAL A 4 9.69 7.02 12.75
N PRO A 5 10.71 7.12 13.62
CA PRO A 5 12.08 7.35 13.19
C PRO A 5 12.54 6.28 12.20
N ALA A 6 13.35 6.69 11.22
CA ALA A 6 14.04 5.77 10.33
C ALA A 6 14.80 4.70 11.13
N ASN A 7 14.87 3.48 10.62
CA ASN A 7 15.44 2.29 11.28
C ASN A 7 14.71 1.77 12.54
N THR A 8 13.50 2.27 12.86
CA THR A 8 12.68 1.66 13.91
C THR A 8 11.91 0.46 13.35
N GLU A 9 12.14 -0.71 13.93
CA GLU A 9 11.38 -1.92 13.61
C GLU A 9 9.96 -1.83 14.16
N LEU A 10 8.95 -2.14 13.32
CA LEU A 10 7.55 -2.09 13.73
C LEU A 10 7.25 -2.98 14.94
N SER A 11 7.94 -4.12 15.04
CA SER A 11 7.81 -5.08 16.15
C SER A 11 8.23 -4.51 17.50
N GLN A 12 9.07 -3.46 17.53
CA GLN A 12 9.50 -2.79 18.76
C GLN A 12 8.45 -1.81 19.28
N ILE A 13 7.58 -1.31 18.39
CA ILE A 13 6.63 -0.22 18.69
C ILE A 13 5.17 -0.63 18.57
N VAL A 14 4.86 -1.80 18.03
CA VAL A 14 3.50 -2.34 17.97
C VAL A 14 3.47 -3.68 18.70
N PRO A 15 2.62 -3.82 19.74
CA PRO A 15 2.41 -5.10 20.41
C PRO A 15 1.91 -6.16 19.42
N VAL A 16 2.41 -7.40 19.58
CA VAL A 16 1.93 -8.55 18.81
C VAL A 16 0.41 -8.68 18.94
N GLY A 17 -0.27 -8.77 17.80
CA GLY A 17 -1.74 -8.88 17.73
C GLY A 17 -2.51 -7.56 17.80
N ALA A 18 -1.85 -6.42 18.02
CA ALA A 18 -2.50 -5.12 17.97
C ALA A 18 -2.69 -4.66 16.51
N PRO A 19 -3.90 -4.20 16.12
CA PRO A 19 -4.13 -3.68 14.78
C PRO A 19 -3.48 -2.31 14.59
N TYR A 20 -2.90 -2.09 13.41
CA TYR A 20 -2.28 -0.82 13.04
C TYR A 20 -2.37 -0.59 11.53
N PHE A 21 -2.17 0.66 11.14
CA PHE A 21 -1.99 1.08 9.75
C PHE A 21 -0.67 1.84 9.65
N VAL A 22 0.14 1.52 8.66
CA VAL A 22 1.45 2.14 8.42
C VAL A 22 1.56 2.59 6.95
N VAL A 23 2.22 3.71 6.73
CA VAL A 23 2.68 4.17 5.42
C VAL A 23 4.19 4.27 5.49
N GLU A 24 4.88 3.72 4.50
CA GLU A 24 6.34 3.79 4.35
C GLU A 24 6.67 4.58 3.09
N PHE A 25 7.64 5.48 3.18
CA PHE A 25 8.08 6.32 2.08
C PHE A 25 9.43 5.84 1.54
N ASP A 26 9.82 6.36 0.37
CA ASP A 26 11.08 6.05 -0.32
C ASP A 26 12.33 6.56 0.44
N ASN A 27 12.16 7.48 1.38
CA ASN A 27 13.18 7.97 2.29
C ASN A 27 13.24 7.19 3.63
N GLU A 28 12.60 6.01 3.69
CA GLU A 28 12.52 5.12 4.87
C GLU A 28 11.70 5.67 6.06
N GLU A 29 11.18 6.89 5.97
CA GLU A 29 10.27 7.45 6.96
C GLU A 29 8.95 6.67 6.97
N LYS A 30 8.33 6.60 8.15
CA LYS A 30 7.06 5.89 8.33
C LYS A 30 6.07 6.69 9.14
N LEU A 31 4.81 6.60 8.75
CA LEU A 31 3.67 7.13 9.50
C LEU A 31 2.86 5.98 10.08
N LEU A 32 2.79 5.92 11.42
CA LEU A 32 2.05 4.87 12.13
C LEU A 32 0.75 5.40 12.72
N HIS A 33 -0.31 4.62 12.55
CA HIS A 33 -1.56 4.76 13.30
C HIS A 33 -1.88 3.44 14.00
N ARG A 34 -1.86 3.44 15.34
CA ARG A 34 -2.38 2.33 16.15
C ARG A 34 -3.90 2.40 16.15
N VAL A 35 -4.55 1.34 15.72
CA VAL A 35 -6.01 1.30 15.55
C VAL A 35 -6.65 0.95 16.90
N SER A 36 -7.38 1.90 17.49
CA SER A 36 -8.10 1.70 18.75
C SER A 36 -9.61 1.47 18.57
N LEU A 37 -10.14 1.76 17.38
CA LEU A 37 -11.56 1.68 17.02
C LEU A 37 -11.71 1.08 15.61
N LYS A 38 -12.91 1.12 15.05
CA LYS A 38 -13.12 0.75 13.64
C LYS A 38 -12.37 1.73 12.73
N MET A 39 -11.49 1.18 11.91
CA MET A 39 -10.82 1.91 10.82
C MET A 39 -11.42 1.46 9.47
N PRO A 40 -11.65 2.38 8.52
CA PRO A 40 -12.05 2.00 7.18
C PRO A 40 -10.96 1.15 6.51
N LEU A 41 -11.29 -0.09 6.11
CA LEU A 41 -10.34 -0.99 5.47
C LEU A 41 -9.82 -0.46 4.12
N GLN A 42 -10.57 0.45 3.49
CA GLN A 42 -10.21 1.08 2.22
C GLN A 42 -9.47 2.41 2.39
N PHE A 43 -9.16 2.83 3.62
CA PHE A 43 -8.54 4.14 3.90
C PHE A 43 -7.29 4.39 3.05
N GLY A 44 -6.39 3.41 2.94
CA GLY A 44 -5.18 3.57 2.12
C GLY A 44 -5.48 3.83 0.64
N ARG A 45 -6.51 3.18 0.09
CA ARG A 45 -6.96 3.39 -1.29
C ARG A 45 -7.65 4.74 -1.45
N GLU A 46 -8.48 5.16 -0.49
CA GLU A 46 -9.11 6.49 -0.46
C GLU A 46 -8.07 7.61 -0.51
N VAL A 47 -7.02 7.50 0.32
CA VAL A 47 -5.91 8.45 0.34
C VAL A 47 -5.19 8.49 -1.01
N ALA A 48 -4.78 7.34 -1.55
CA ALA A 48 -4.08 7.26 -2.84
C ALA A 48 -4.92 7.82 -4.00
N ALA A 49 -6.22 7.51 -4.03
CA ALA A 49 -7.14 7.96 -5.07
C ALA A 49 -7.51 9.46 -4.96
N SER A 50 -7.18 10.11 -3.83
CA SER A 50 -7.55 11.50 -3.59
C SER A 50 -6.99 12.47 -4.64
N PRO A 51 -7.65 13.62 -4.86
CA PRO A 51 -7.17 14.67 -5.77
C PRO A 51 -5.74 15.15 -5.50
N ALA A 52 -5.29 15.07 -4.25
CA ALA A 52 -3.96 15.51 -3.84
C ALA A 52 -2.83 14.56 -4.27
N LEU A 53 -3.14 13.29 -4.58
CA LEU A 53 -2.14 12.28 -4.95
C LEU A 53 -2.30 11.83 -6.41
N LEU A 54 -3.21 10.91 -6.69
CA LEU A 54 -3.38 10.37 -8.04
C LEU A 54 -4.54 11.02 -8.81
N ASN A 55 -5.44 11.72 -8.11
CA ASN A 55 -6.64 12.31 -8.69
C ASN A 55 -7.49 11.29 -9.47
N MET A 56 -7.79 10.16 -8.84
CA MET A 56 -8.55 9.07 -9.42
C MET A 56 -9.72 8.66 -8.50
N PRO A 57 -10.68 9.55 -8.22
CA PRO A 57 -11.75 9.30 -7.25
C PRO A 57 -12.60 8.07 -7.59
N ASP A 58 -12.78 7.76 -8.88
CA ASP A 58 -13.53 6.57 -9.32
C ASP A 58 -12.86 5.24 -8.93
N ARG A 59 -11.59 5.29 -8.55
CA ARG A 59 -10.83 4.13 -8.07
C ARG A 59 -10.91 3.95 -6.57
N VAL A 60 -11.69 4.74 -5.83
CA VAL A 60 -11.87 4.52 -4.38
C VAL A 60 -12.57 3.19 -4.10
N ASP A 61 -13.62 2.84 -4.84
CA ASP A 61 -14.35 1.59 -4.65
C ASP A 61 -13.66 0.43 -5.40
N TRP A 62 -13.12 -0.52 -4.64
CA TRP A 62 -12.49 -1.72 -5.19
C TRP A 62 -13.46 -2.58 -6.02
N LYS A 63 -14.77 -2.53 -5.73
CA LYS A 63 -15.77 -3.30 -6.48
C LYS A 63 -15.98 -2.71 -7.88
N ALA A 64 -15.88 -1.39 -8.00
CA ALA A 64 -15.98 -0.65 -9.26
C ALA A 64 -14.64 -0.57 -10.00
N CYS A 65 -13.50 -0.70 -9.31
CA CYS A 65 -12.15 -0.66 -9.88
C CYS A 65 -11.69 -2.01 -10.47
N LYS A 66 -12.57 -2.73 -11.16
CA LYS A 66 -12.24 -4.00 -11.82
C LYS A 66 -11.93 -3.78 -13.30
N VAL A 67 -11.04 -4.60 -13.85
CA VAL A 67 -10.79 -4.67 -15.30
C VAL A 67 -11.06 -6.10 -15.79
N SER A 68 -11.06 -6.33 -17.10
CA SER A 68 -11.27 -7.68 -17.64
C SER A 68 -10.09 -8.60 -17.30
N LYS A 69 -10.34 -9.91 -17.25
CA LYS A 69 -9.29 -10.92 -17.03
C LYS A 69 -8.14 -10.80 -18.04
N ASP A 70 -8.46 -10.51 -19.29
CA ASP A 70 -7.45 -10.34 -20.34
C ASP A 70 -6.57 -9.13 -20.07
N GLU A 71 -7.15 -8.02 -19.61
CA GLU A 71 -6.40 -6.82 -19.25
C GLU A 71 -5.53 -7.04 -18.01
N GLU A 72 -6.05 -7.71 -16.97
CA GLU A 72 -5.26 -8.11 -15.80
C GLU A 72 -4.07 -9.00 -16.20
N THR A 73 -4.31 -9.97 -17.08
CA THR A 73 -3.27 -10.89 -17.59
C THR A 73 -2.18 -10.13 -18.33
N ARG A 74 -2.57 -9.17 -19.18
CA ARG A 74 -1.64 -8.32 -19.93
C ARG A 74 -0.82 -7.43 -19.00
N MET A 75 -1.45 -6.77 -18.03
CA MET A 75 -0.78 -5.93 -17.03
C MET A 75 0.25 -6.74 -16.23
N ALA A 76 -0.11 -7.95 -15.79
CA ALA A 76 0.79 -8.83 -15.05
C ALA A 76 2.00 -9.26 -15.90
N ALA A 77 1.79 -9.61 -17.17
CA ALA A 77 2.88 -9.99 -18.08
C ALA A 77 3.85 -8.82 -18.33
N VAL A 78 3.33 -7.61 -18.54
CA VAL A 78 4.14 -6.40 -18.71
C VAL A 78 4.94 -6.09 -17.44
N PHE A 79 4.32 -6.16 -16.27
CA PHE A 79 5.00 -5.93 -15.00
C PHE A 79 6.14 -6.94 -14.79
N ARG A 80 5.88 -8.24 -14.99
CA ARG A 80 6.89 -9.30 -14.85
C ARG A 80 8.11 -9.04 -15.72
N LYS A 81 7.90 -8.70 -17.00
CA LYS A 81 9.00 -8.39 -17.92
C LYS A 81 9.79 -7.15 -17.48
N LYS A 82 9.12 -6.11 -16.99
CA LYS A 82 9.78 -4.89 -16.50
C LYS A 82 10.55 -5.11 -15.19
N PHE A 83 10.04 -5.99 -14.32
CA PHE A 83 10.65 -6.28 -13.03
C PHE A 83 11.82 -7.27 -13.11
N GLN A 84 11.95 -8.01 -14.23
CA GLN A 84 12.98 -9.04 -14.41
C GLN A 84 14.41 -8.65 -13.98
N PRO A 85 14.93 -7.43 -14.27
CA PRO A 85 16.29 -7.05 -13.84
C PRO A 85 16.48 -6.94 -12.31
N TYR A 86 15.40 -6.92 -11.55
CA TYR A 86 15.39 -6.71 -10.09
C TYR A 86 14.95 -7.97 -9.32
N ASP A 87 14.55 -9.03 -10.01
CA ASP A 87 14.04 -10.25 -9.38
C ASP A 87 15.20 -11.19 -9.00
N PHE A 88 15.54 -11.17 -7.72
CA PHE A 88 16.58 -11.99 -7.11
C PHE A 88 16.23 -13.50 -7.00
N ASN A 89 15.01 -13.91 -7.35
CA ASN A 89 14.61 -15.33 -7.42
C ASN A 89 14.64 -15.88 -8.85
N SER A 90 15.14 -15.09 -9.82
CA SER A 90 15.17 -15.48 -11.24
C SER A 90 16.33 -16.43 -11.61
N GLU A 91 17.21 -16.74 -10.66
CA GLU A 91 18.33 -17.68 -10.82
C GLU A 91 17.91 -19.15 -10.62
#